data_AF-A0A2E1H3K6-F1
#
_entry.id   AF-A0A2E1H3K6-F1
#
_cell.length_a   1.000
_cell.length_b   1.000
_cell.length_c   1.000
_cell.angle_alpha   90.00
_cell.angle_beta   90.00
_cell.angle_gamma   90.00
#
_symmetry.space_group_name_H-M   'P 1'
#
loop_
_entity.id
_entity.type
_entity.pdbx_description
1 polymer ?
#
loop_
_entity_poly.entity_id
_entity_poly.type
_entity_poly.pdbx_seq_one_letter_code
_entity_poly.pdbx_strand_id
1 'polypeptide(L)'
;MTRETQFILGIESSCDETAAAIVADGKQVVSSVVHSQIDEHAAWGGVVPEIAGRSHLRSIRTVVDQCLAEANMRPEQLSGIAVTNRPGLMGSLLIGMTAAKALSYAWQKPIVGVHHIEAHIYAALMSIEQPTFPFITLVVSGGHTSLYRSDSALAHQLLGATRDDAAGECLDKAAAMLELSYPGGPSIQKAGEHGDPKSFQFKQPMLNPESLDFSFSGMKTALLYKLRGPGNRLTDPWVIDREHTADVCASFEH
;
A
#
# COMPACT_ATOMS: atom_id res chain seq x y z
N MET A 1 -37.19 14.76 -8.73
CA MET A 1 -36.81 14.21 -7.41
C MET A 1 -35.32 14.42 -7.26
N THR A 2 -34.89 15.24 -6.30
CA THR A 2 -33.47 15.36 -5.93
C THR A 2 -33.05 14.04 -5.30
N ARG A 3 -32.01 13.40 -5.84
CA ARG A 3 -31.47 12.14 -5.32
C ARG A 3 -30.93 12.40 -3.91
N GLU A 4 -31.33 11.58 -2.93
CA GLU A 4 -30.74 11.64 -1.59
C GLU A 4 -29.26 11.23 -1.68
N THR A 5 -28.39 12.02 -1.03
CA THR A 5 -26.95 11.74 -0.90
C THR A 5 -26.74 10.36 -0.29
N GLN A 6 -25.87 9.57 -0.91
CA GLN A 6 -25.53 8.24 -0.45
C GLN A 6 -24.23 8.27 0.34
N PHE A 7 -24.26 7.80 1.58
CA PHE A 7 -23.08 7.72 2.44
C PHE A 7 -22.63 6.27 2.62
N ILE A 8 -21.40 5.96 2.23
CA ILE A 8 -20.83 4.61 2.33
C ILE A 8 -19.73 4.61 3.37
N LEU A 9 -19.81 3.69 4.34
CA LEU A 9 -18.71 3.38 5.24
C LEU A 9 -17.78 2.37 4.55
N GLY A 10 -16.57 2.79 4.20
CA GLY A 10 -15.48 1.92 3.75
C GLY A 10 -14.67 1.38 4.93
N ILE A 11 -14.29 0.11 4.90
CA ILE A 11 -13.41 -0.55 5.88
C ILE A 11 -12.24 -1.23 5.13
N GLU A 12 -11.01 -0.92 5.54
CA GLU A 12 -9.78 -1.46 4.97
C GLU A 12 -8.93 -2.10 6.09
N SER A 13 -8.47 -3.33 5.82
CA SER A 13 -7.66 -4.14 6.74
C SER A 13 -6.90 -5.23 5.97
N SER A 14 -6.39 -4.93 4.78
CA SER A 14 -5.74 -5.90 3.90
C SER A 14 -4.30 -6.22 4.32
N CYS A 15 -3.60 -5.29 4.95
CA CYS A 15 -2.18 -5.43 5.32
C CYS A 15 -1.92 -5.02 6.78
N ASP A 16 -1.38 -3.83 7.01
CA ASP A 16 -0.86 -3.31 8.29
C ASP A 16 -1.50 -1.97 8.68
N GLU A 17 -2.61 -1.62 8.05
CA GLU A 17 -3.38 -0.40 8.33
C GLU A 17 -4.83 -0.77 8.57
N THR A 18 -5.36 -0.34 9.71
CA THR A 18 -6.80 -0.45 10.00
C THR A 18 -7.42 0.89 9.69
N ALA A 19 -8.26 0.94 8.66
CA ALA A 19 -8.84 2.20 8.23
C ALA A 19 -10.35 2.11 8.04
N ALA A 20 -11.01 3.24 8.30
CA ALA A 20 -12.40 3.45 7.97
C ALA A 20 -12.60 4.86 7.42
N ALA A 21 -13.43 4.98 6.38
CA ALA A 21 -13.79 6.26 5.79
C ALA A 21 -15.27 6.33 5.46
N ILE A 22 -15.88 7.51 5.60
CA ILE A 22 -17.23 7.76 5.10
C ILE A 22 -17.12 8.59 3.84
N VAL A 23 -17.65 8.06 2.73
CA VAL A 23 -17.64 8.73 1.42
C VAL A 23 -19.07 9.04 0.98
N ALA A 24 -19.31 10.30 0.64
CA ALA A 24 -20.57 10.78 0.07
C ALA A 24 -20.53 10.75 -1.46
N ASP A 25 -21.57 10.14 -2.05
CA ASP A 25 -21.81 10.03 -3.49
C ASP A 25 -20.59 9.55 -4.31
N GLY A 26 -19.72 8.75 -3.68
CA GLY A 26 -18.53 8.16 -4.30
C GLY A 26 -17.39 9.14 -4.61
N LYS A 27 -17.48 10.41 -4.19
CA LYS A 27 -16.48 11.44 -4.51
C LYS A 27 -15.95 12.17 -3.29
N GLN A 28 -16.82 12.52 -2.35
CA GLN A 28 -16.45 13.37 -1.23
C GLN A 28 -16.11 12.52 -0.01
N VAL A 29 -14.87 12.59 0.47
CA VAL A 29 -14.49 12.03 1.77
C VAL A 29 -15.04 12.93 2.88
N VAL A 30 -15.94 12.40 3.69
CA VAL A 30 -16.55 13.08 4.84
C VAL A 30 -15.69 12.91 6.09
N SER A 31 -15.18 11.72 6.31
CA SER A 31 -14.21 11.39 7.36
C SER A 31 -13.29 10.27 6.88
N SER A 32 -12.07 10.22 7.43
CA SER A 32 -11.08 9.19 7.13
C SER A 32 -10.16 9.00 8.32
N VAL A 33 -10.23 7.81 8.93
CA VAL A 33 -9.46 7.45 10.11
C VAL A 33 -8.57 6.27 9.74
N VAL A 34 -7.28 6.40 10.05
CA VAL A 34 -6.27 5.35 9.80
C VAL A 34 -5.50 5.09 11.09
N HIS A 35 -5.49 3.84 11.52
CA HIS A 35 -4.56 3.33 12.52
C HIS A 35 -3.47 2.53 11.80
N SER A 36 -2.29 3.15 11.68
CA SER A 36 -1.10 2.53 11.08
C SER A 36 -0.35 1.70 12.12
N GLN A 37 0.12 0.51 11.71
CA GLN A 37 0.87 -0.41 12.54
C GLN A 37 2.39 -0.33 12.32
N ILE A 38 2.89 0.70 11.64
CA ILE A 38 4.31 0.87 11.30
C ILE A 38 5.22 0.64 12.53
N ASP A 39 4.87 1.23 13.68
CA ASP A 39 5.66 1.09 14.92
C ASP A 39 5.66 -0.35 15.46
N GLU A 40 4.58 -1.12 15.26
CA GLU A 40 4.47 -2.51 15.68
C GLU A 40 5.36 -3.44 14.82
N HIS A 41 5.57 -3.09 13.56
CA HIS A 41 6.36 -3.86 12.58
C HIS A 41 7.82 -3.41 12.47
N ALA A 42 8.15 -2.20 12.95
CA ALA A 42 9.49 -1.60 12.83
C ALA A 42 10.61 -2.50 13.37
N ALA A 43 10.38 -3.20 14.50
CA ALA A 43 11.35 -4.11 15.09
C ALA A 43 11.68 -5.34 14.22
N TRP A 44 10.84 -5.65 13.23
CA TRP A 44 10.97 -6.79 12.34
C TRP A 44 11.45 -6.41 10.93
N GLY A 45 11.53 -5.10 10.63
CA GLY A 45 11.92 -4.59 9.31
C GLY A 45 10.92 -4.95 8.20
N GLY A 46 9.66 -5.22 8.55
CA GLY A 46 8.60 -5.59 7.62
C GLY A 46 7.36 -6.13 8.32
N VAL A 47 6.27 -6.26 7.58
CA VAL A 47 4.96 -6.66 8.12
C VAL A 47 4.97 -8.12 8.58
N VAL A 48 4.62 -8.34 9.85
CA VAL A 48 4.43 -9.67 10.43
C VAL A 48 2.93 -10.02 10.46
N PRO A 49 2.46 -11.03 9.71
CA PRO A 49 1.02 -11.27 9.52
C PRO A 49 0.20 -11.47 10.81
N GLU A 50 0.75 -12.16 11.81
CA GLU A 50 0.06 -12.39 13.09
C GLU A 50 -0.02 -11.12 13.95
N ILE A 51 1.01 -10.27 13.93
CA ILE A 51 0.98 -8.96 14.59
C ILE A 51 -0.09 -8.10 13.93
N ALA A 52 -0.12 -8.09 12.59
CA ALA A 52 -1.06 -7.30 11.83
C ALA A 52 -2.53 -7.68 12.13
N GLY A 53 -2.84 -8.98 12.08
CA GLY A 53 -4.16 -9.48 12.48
C GLY A 53 -4.54 -9.06 13.90
N ARG A 54 -3.65 -9.20 14.87
CA ARG A 54 -3.94 -8.80 16.26
C ARG A 54 -4.19 -7.31 16.42
N SER A 55 -3.46 -6.48 15.70
CA SER A 55 -3.66 -5.03 15.77
C SER A 55 -4.98 -4.61 15.12
N HIS A 56 -5.35 -5.18 13.96
CA HIS A 56 -6.69 -4.97 13.39
C HIS A 56 -7.80 -5.35 14.37
N LEU A 57 -7.70 -6.51 15.02
CA LEU A 57 -8.71 -6.97 15.98
C LEU A 57 -8.91 -5.98 17.13
N ARG A 58 -7.83 -5.34 17.60
CA ARG A 58 -7.89 -4.36 18.69
C ARG A 58 -8.41 -2.99 18.25
N SER A 59 -8.11 -2.58 17.02
CA SER A 59 -8.35 -1.21 16.56
C SER A 59 -9.61 -1.03 15.72
N ILE A 60 -10.10 -2.07 15.05
CA ILE A 60 -11.20 -1.98 14.06
C ILE A 60 -12.45 -1.27 14.60
N ARG A 61 -12.84 -1.56 15.84
CA ARG A 61 -13.98 -0.90 16.49
C ARG A 61 -13.71 0.58 16.73
N THR A 62 -12.58 0.90 17.35
CA THR A 62 -12.20 2.28 17.67
C THR A 62 -12.11 3.13 16.42
N VAL A 63 -11.53 2.58 15.34
CA VAL A 63 -11.41 3.26 14.05
C VAL A 63 -12.79 3.56 13.43
N VAL A 64 -13.72 2.60 13.45
CA VAL A 64 -15.08 2.82 12.96
C VAL A 64 -15.86 3.82 13.82
N ASP A 65 -15.78 3.70 15.15
CA ASP A 65 -16.46 4.60 16.09
C ASP A 65 -15.95 6.04 15.92
N GLN A 66 -14.64 6.23 15.77
CA GLN A 66 -14.03 7.54 15.50
C GLN A 66 -14.45 8.07 14.13
N CYS A 67 -14.47 7.24 13.10
CA CYS A 67 -14.86 7.63 11.74
C CYS A 67 -16.31 8.16 11.68
N LEU A 68 -17.24 7.52 12.41
CA LEU A 68 -18.61 7.99 12.58
C LEU A 68 -18.69 9.30 13.38
N ALA A 69 -17.91 9.41 14.45
CA ALA A 69 -17.86 10.59 15.29
C ALA A 69 -17.33 11.82 14.54
N GLU A 70 -16.25 11.67 13.77
CA GLU A 70 -15.67 12.75 12.93
C GLU A 70 -16.64 13.21 11.84
N ALA A 71 -17.42 12.29 11.26
CA ALA A 71 -18.48 12.64 10.32
C ALA A 71 -19.72 13.23 11.01
N ASN A 72 -19.81 13.17 12.34
CA ASN A 72 -21.01 13.47 13.11
C ASN A 72 -22.26 12.72 12.58
N MET A 73 -22.08 11.42 12.30
CA MET A 73 -23.12 10.57 11.71
C MET A 73 -23.47 9.41 12.62
N ARG A 74 -24.75 9.04 12.59
CA ARG A 74 -25.23 7.79 13.17
C ARG A 74 -25.35 6.70 12.11
N PRO A 75 -25.28 5.42 12.48
CA PRO A 75 -25.39 4.31 11.53
C PRO A 75 -26.63 4.32 10.64
N GLU A 76 -27.76 4.86 11.13
CA GLU A 76 -29.00 4.90 10.34
C GLU A 76 -28.88 5.78 9.09
N GLN A 77 -27.98 6.78 9.12
CA GLN A 77 -27.72 7.70 8.01
C GLN A 77 -26.83 7.10 6.91
N LEU A 78 -26.19 5.94 7.17
CA LEU A 78 -25.39 5.25 6.16
C LEU A 78 -26.30 4.55 5.15
N SER A 79 -25.89 4.54 3.89
CA SER A 79 -26.54 3.80 2.81
C SER A 79 -26.04 2.36 2.69
N GLY A 80 -24.80 2.10 3.11
CA GLY A 80 -24.18 0.79 2.99
C GLY A 80 -22.77 0.74 3.55
N ILE A 81 -22.19 -0.46 3.55
CA ILE A 81 -20.83 -0.74 4.02
C ILE A 81 -20.03 -1.35 2.86
N ALA A 82 -18.87 -0.79 2.58
CA ALA A 82 -17.88 -1.36 1.67
C ALA A 82 -16.71 -1.90 2.49
N VAL A 83 -16.19 -3.07 2.13
CA VAL A 83 -15.08 -3.67 2.86
C VAL A 83 -14.13 -4.37 1.91
N THR A 84 -12.83 -4.16 2.10
CA THR A 84 -11.80 -4.84 1.32
C THR A 84 -11.82 -6.34 1.59
N ASN A 85 -11.92 -7.13 0.52
CA ASN A 85 -11.99 -8.59 0.63
C ASN A 85 -10.87 -9.34 -0.11
N ARG A 86 -10.09 -8.64 -0.95
CA ARG A 86 -8.93 -9.17 -1.68
C ARG A 86 -8.19 -8.07 -2.46
N PRO A 87 -6.95 -8.29 -2.89
CA PRO A 87 -5.97 -9.18 -2.24
C PRO A 87 -5.60 -8.65 -0.85
N GLY A 88 -4.81 -9.43 -0.10
CA GLY A 88 -4.34 -9.04 1.23
C GLY A 88 -3.98 -10.25 2.09
N LEU A 89 -3.45 -9.98 3.28
CA LEU A 89 -3.16 -10.99 4.29
C LEU A 89 -4.47 -11.61 4.79
N MET A 90 -4.59 -12.94 4.68
CA MET A 90 -5.81 -13.66 5.02
C MET A 90 -6.31 -13.37 6.44
N GLY A 91 -5.41 -13.32 7.42
CA GLY A 91 -5.75 -13.00 8.81
C GLY A 91 -6.31 -11.58 8.97
N SER A 92 -5.70 -10.60 8.30
CA SER A 92 -6.12 -9.20 8.30
C SER A 92 -7.47 -9.02 7.59
N LEU A 93 -7.63 -9.58 6.38
CA LEU A 93 -8.88 -9.50 5.60
C LEU A 93 -10.07 -10.09 6.34
N LEU A 94 -9.88 -11.22 7.04
CA LEU A 94 -10.94 -11.87 7.80
C LEU A 94 -11.51 -10.96 8.89
N ILE A 95 -10.68 -10.14 9.53
CA ILE A 95 -11.11 -9.24 10.60
C ILE A 95 -12.01 -8.13 10.06
N GLY A 96 -11.56 -7.42 9.02
CA GLY A 96 -12.38 -6.38 8.38
C GLY A 96 -13.70 -6.94 7.84
N MET A 97 -13.64 -8.08 7.12
CA MET A 97 -14.83 -8.76 6.61
C MET A 97 -15.80 -9.19 7.70
N THR A 98 -15.30 -9.64 8.85
CA THR A 98 -16.12 -10.09 9.97
C THR A 98 -16.79 -8.89 10.67
N ALA A 99 -16.03 -7.82 10.90
CA ALA A 99 -16.56 -6.56 11.43
C ALA A 99 -17.64 -5.99 10.50
N ALA A 100 -17.35 -5.86 9.21
CA ALA A 100 -18.30 -5.32 8.24
C ALA A 100 -19.60 -6.13 8.17
N LYS A 101 -19.53 -7.48 8.19
CA LYS A 101 -20.72 -8.34 8.23
C LYS A 101 -21.52 -8.17 9.53
N ALA A 102 -20.84 -8.07 10.67
CA ALA A 102 -21.49 -7.84 11.95
C ALA A 102 -22.21 -6.48 11.99
N LEU A 103 -21.57 -5.43 11.49
CA LEU A 103 -22.14 -4.08 11.38
C LEU A 103 -23.31 -4.05 10.39
N SER A 104 -23.17 -4.68 9.22
CA SER A 104 -24.23 -4.82 8.22
C SER A 104 -25.47 -5.49 8.82
N TYR A 105 -25.27 -6.57 9.58
CA TYR A 105 -26.36 -7.25 10.28
C TYR A 105 -26.97 -6.38 11.38
N ALA A 106 -26.17 -5.75 12.23
CA ALA A 106 -26.66 -4.94 13.34
C ALA A 106 -27.42 -3.68 12.88
N TRP A 107 -26.92 -3.02 11.83
CA TRP A 107 -27.46 -1.76 11.32
C TRP A 107 -28.44 -1.94 10.15
N GLN A 108 -28.68 -3.18 9.73
CA GLN A 108 -29.55 -3.53 8.60
C GLN A 108 -29.15 -2.76 7.33
N LYS A 109 -27.85 -2.72 7.04
CA LYS A 109 -27.29 -2.03 5.87
C LYS A 109 -26.72 -3.04 4.86
N PRO A 110 -26.84 -2.81 3.55
CA PRO A 110 -26.20 -3.65 2.54
C PRO A 110 -24.67 -3.59 2.68
N ILE A 111 -24.00 -4.66 2.26
CA ILE A 111 -22.55 -4.80 2.28
C ILE A 111 -22.02 -5.16 0.90
N VAL A 112 -20.90 -4.55 0.50
CA VAL A 112 -20.17 -4.88 -0.72
C VAL A 112 -18.71 -5.21 -0.42
N GLY A 113 -18.23 -6.33 -0.99
CA GLY A 113 -16.82 -6.68 -0.95
C GLY A 113 -16.06 -5.98 -2.08
N VAL A 114 -14.98 -5.28 -1.73
CA VAL A 114 -14.21 -4.43 -2.64
C VAL A 114 -12.83 -5.04 -2.89
N HIS A 115 -12.37 -4.98 -4.13
CA HIS A 115 -11.01 -5.33 -4.49
C HIS A 115 -10.06 -4.18 -4.14
N HIS A 116 -9.08 -4.42 -3.28
CA HIS A 116 -8.11 -3.45 -2.78
C HIS A 116 -7.42 -2.66 -3.91
N ILE A 117 -7.00 -3.34 -4.97
CA ILE A 117 -6.34 -2.67 -6.11
C ILE A 117 -7.30 -1.81 -6.93
N GLU A 118 -8.57 -2.21 -7.04
CA GLU A 118 -9.57 -1.37 -7.70
C GLU A 118 -9.81 -0.12 -6.86
N ALA A 119 -9.85 -0.25 -5.52
CA ALA A 119 -9.93 0.88 -4.61
C ALA A 119 -8.74 1.86 -4.78
N HIS A 120 -7.52 1.35 -4.96
CA HIS A 120 -6.36 2.19 -5.28
C HIS A 120 -6.51 2.95 -6.60
N ILE A 121 -7.00 2.29 -7.65
CA ILE A 121 -7.28 2.95 -8.94
C ILE A 121 -8.29 4.08 -8.71
N TYR A 122 -9.38 3.81 -7.99
CA TYR A 122 -10.43 4.78 -7.72
C TYR A 122 -9.99 5.95 -6.83
N ALA A 123 -9.09 5.72 -5.86
CA ALA A 123 -8.56 6.78 -5.01
C ALA A 123 -7.89 7.89 -5.85
N ALA A 124 -7.15 7.52 -6.90
CA ALA A 124 -6.55 8.48 -7.83
C ALA A 124 -7.59 9.25 -8.66
N LEU A 125 -8.78 8.67 -8.88
CA LEU A 125 -9.88 9.32 -9.61
C LEU A 125 -10.73 10.25 -8.75
N MET A 126 -10.66 10.16 -7.41
CA MET A 126 -11.51 10.97 -6.53
C MET A 126 -11.28 12.48 -6.69
N SER A 127 -10.07 12.90 -7.11
CA SER A 127 -9.74 14.29 -7.41
C SER A 127 -10.14 14.72 -8.83
N ILE A 128 -10.59 13.79 -9.67
CA ILE A 128 -10.92 14.03 -11.08
C ILE A 128 -12.45 14.09 -11.20
N GLU A 129 -12.98 15.25 -11.57
CA GLU A 129 -14.43 15.47 -11.60
C GLU A 129 -15.14 14.51 -12.57
N GLN A 130 -14.55 14.29 -13.76
CA GLN A 130 -15.06 13.41 -14.80
C GLN A 130 -13.89 12.66 -15.46
N PRO A 131 -13.49 11.48 -14.95
CA PRO A 131 -12.44 10.70 -15.57
C PRO A 131 -12.90 10.20 -16.95
N THR A 132 -12.05 10.36 -17.96
CA THR A 132 -12.30 9.86 -19.31
C THR A 132 -11.62 8.50 -19.49
N PHE A 133 -12.36 7.56 -20.09
CA PHE A 133 -11.86 6.23 -20.41
C PHE A 133 -11.46 6.15 -21.90
N PRO A 134 -10.47 5.31 -22.27
CA PRO A 134 -9.65 4.49 -21.37
C PRO A 134 -8.50 5.29 -20.74
N PHE A 135 -8.02 4.84 -19.58
CA PHE A 135 -6.79 5.33 -18.95
C PHE A 135 -5.90 4.19 -18.48
N ILE A 136 -4.62 4.50 -18.25
CA ILE A 136 -3.65 3.60 -17.64
C ILE A 136 -3.41 4.02 -16.19
N THR A 137 -3.34 3.04 -15.29
CA THR A 137 -2.97 3.26 -13.89
C THR A 137 -1.77 2.42 -13.53
N LEU A 138 -0.73 3.07 -13.03
CA LEU A 138 0.39 2.42 -12.36
C LEU A 138 0.10 2.43 -10.85
N VAL A 139 -0.18 1.26 -10.28
CA VAL A 139 -0.37 1.08 -8.84
C VAL A 139 0.98 0.67 -8.25
N VAL A 140 1.55 1.52 -7.41
CA VAL A 140 2.81 1.28 -6.69
C VAL A 140 2.60 1.46 -5.20
N SER A 141 2.73 0.39 -4.44
CA SER A 141 2.65 0.38 -2.97
C SER A 141 3.71 -0.55 -2.38
N GLY A 142 3.69 -0.73 -1.05
CA GLY A 142 4.56 -1.67 -0.35
C GLY A 142 4.47 -3.09 -0.91
N GLY A 143 3.25 -3.58 -1.18
CA GLY A 143 3.00 -4.95 -1.63
C GLY A 143 2.58 -5.09 -3.09
N HIS A 144 2.43 -4.00 -3.85
CA HIS A 144 1.95 -4.06 -5.23
C HIS A 144 2.78 -3.17 -6.15
N THR A 145 3.11 -3.71 -7.33
CA THR A 145 3.60 -2.92 -8.46
C THR A 145 2.97 -3.50 -9.71
N SER A 146 2.03 -2.76 -10.29
CA SER A 146 1.16 -3.30 -11.34
C SER A 146 0.60 -2.20 -12.22
N LEU A 147 0.45 -2.52 -13.50
CA LEU A 147 -0.06 -1.65 -14.54
C LEU A 147 -1.43 -2.15 -14.99
N TYR A 148 -2.43 -1.28 -14.95
CA TYR A 148 -3.80 -1.59 -15.37
C TYR A 148 -4.24 -0.67 -16.49
N ARG A 149 -5.02 -1.20 -17.43
CA ARG A 149 -5.87 -0.43 -18.34
C ARG A 149 -7.30 -0.45 -17.81
N SER A 150 -7.91 0.72 -17.69
CA SER A 150 -9.32 0.83 -17.32
C SER A 150 -10.11 1.31 -18.53
N ASP A 151 -11.09 0.52 -18.96
CA ASP A 151 -11.99 0.87 -20.08
C ASP A 151 -13.36 1.38 -19.61
N SER A 152 -13.70 1.12 -18.34
CA SER A 152 -14.86 1.69 -17.67
C SER A 152 -14.66 1.66 -16.16
N ALA A 153 -15.62 2.21 -15.41
CA ALA A 153 -15.67 2.14 -13.96
C ALA A 153 -15.43 0.72 -13.40
N LEU A 154 -15.95 -0.32 -14.05
CA LEU A 154 -15.88 -1.70 -13.52
C LEU A 154 -14.98 -2.61 -14.33
N ALA A 155 -14.30 -2.08 -15.36
CA ALA A 155 -13.51 -2.87 -16.29
C ALA A 155 -12.04 -2.47 -16.22
N HIS A 156 -11.30 -3.20 -15.39
CA HIS A 156 -9.85 -3.06 -15.21
C HIS A 156 -9.13 -4.30 -15.71
N GLN A 157 -8.30 -4.13 -16.74
CA GLN A 157 -7.44 -5.17 -17.30
C GLN A 157 -6.02 -5.02 -16.76
N LEU A 158 -5.48 -6.06 -16.11
CA LEU A 158 -4.07 -6.12 -15.77
C LEU A 158 -3.23 -6.22 -17.05
N LEU A 159 -2.31 -5.28 -17.24
CA LEU A 159 -1.37 -5.26 -18.37
C LEU A 159 -0.03 -5.88 -18.00
N GLY A 160 0.42 -5.68 -16.76
CA GLY A 160 1.66 -6.26 -16.25
C GLY A 160 1.81 -6.02 -14.75
N ALA A 161 2.57 -6.87 -14.08
CA ALA A 161 2.81 -6.79 -12.64
C ALA A 161 4.24 -7.17 -12.30
N THR A 162 4.69 -6.84 -11.08
CA THR A 162 5.94 -7.39 -10.60
C THR A 162 5.89 -8.91 -10.54
N ARG A 163 6.97 -9.55 -10.98
CA ARG A 163 7.15 -11.00 -10.92
C ARG A 163 7.78 -11.46 -9.61
N ASP A 164 8.29 -10.52 -8.82
CA ASP A 164 9.00 -10.79 -7.57
C ASP A 164 8.65 -9.74 -6.48
N ASP A 165 9.62 -8.96 -6.00
CA ASP A 165 9.41 -7.93 -4.99
C ASP A 165 8.59 -6.78 -5.60
N ALA A 166 7.67 -6.16 -4.86
CA ALA A 166 7.11 -4.87 -5.26
C ALA A 166 8.18 -3.76 -5.10
N ALA A 167 8.00 -2.62 -5.76
CA ALA A 167 8.93 -1.49 -5.66
C ALA A 167 9.07 -0.99 -4.21
N GLY A 168 7.95 -0.88 -3.48
CA GLY A 168 7.97 -0.51 -2.06
C GLY A 168 8.69 -1.54 -1.19
N GLU A 169 8.40 -2.83 -1.36
CA GLU A 169 9.12 -3.92 -0.67
C GLU A 169 10.62 -3.94 -1.00
N CYS A 170 11.00 -3.63 -2.24
CA CYS A 170 12.41 -3.51 -2.63
C CYS A 170 13.11 -2.39 -1.85
N LEU A 171 12.44 -1.24 -1.68
CA LEU A 171 12.94 -0.12 -0.87
C LEU A 171 13.03 -0.50 0.62
N ASP A 172 12.04 -1.20 1.17
CA ASP A 172 12.07 -1.68 2.56
C ASP A 172 13.26 -2.61 2.82
N LYS A 173 13.50 -3.57 1.92
CA LYS A 173 14.64 -4.48 1.99
C LYS A 173 15.97 -3.74 1.82
N ALA A 174 16.03 -2.76 0.92
CA ALA A 174 17.22 -1.93 0.73
C ALA A 174 17.54 -1.10 1.97
N ALA A 175 16.55 -0.48 2.58
CA ALA A 175 16.71 0.28 3.82
C ALA A 175 17.24 -0.59 4.95
N ALA A 176 16.71 -1.82 5.10
CA ALA A 176 17.21 -2.78 6.08
C ALA A 176 18.68 -3.16 5.83
N MET A 177 19.10 -3.37 4.57
CA MET A 177 20.51 -3.64 4.23
C MET A 177 21.44 -2.47 4.54
N LEU A 178 20.92 -1.25 4.40
CA LEU A 178 21.60 0.01 4.68
C LEU A 178 21.53 0.41 6.17
N GLU A 179 20.92 -0.41 7.01
CA GLU A 179 20.69 -0.15 8.44
C GLU A 179 19.91 1.15 8.69
N LEU A 180 18.99 1.49 7.77
CA LEU A 180 18.05 2.61 7.88
C LEU A 180 16.74 2.18 8.56
N SER A 181 15.97 3.16 9.03
CA SER A 181 14.67 2.92 9.66
C SER A 181 13.62 2.36 8.69
N TYR A 182 12.66 1.61 9.24
CA TYR A 182 11.41 1.27 8.55
C TYR A 182 10.37 2.39 8.78
N PRO A 183 9.54 2.77 7.78
CA PRO A 183 9.48 2.26 6.41
C PRO A 183 10.67 2.73 5.56
N GLY A 184 11.09 1.87 4.64
CA GLY A 184 12.34 2.02 3.91
C GLY A 184 12.31 3.06 2.80
N GLY A 185 11.19 3.21 2.10
CA GLY A 185 11.04 4.24 1.05
C GLY A 185 11.39 5.66 1.54
N PRO A 186 10.68 6.20 2.56
CA PRO A 186 10.98 7.51 3.12
C PRO A 186 12.41 7.62 3.70
N SER A 187 12.93 6.53 4.26
CA SER A 187 14.26 6.51 4.86
C SER A 187 15.37 6.56 3.81
N ILE A 188 15.22 5.84 2.69
CA ILE A 188 16.14 5.89 1.55
C ILE A 188 16.11 7.27 0.91
N GLN A 189 14.92 7.80 0.62
CA GLN A 189 14.76 9.12 0.03
C GLN A 189 15.47 10.19 0.87
N LYS A 190 15.24 10.17 2.19
CA LYS A 190 15.88 11.11 3.13
C LYS A 190 17.40 10.93 3.21
N ALA A 191 17.88 9.69 3.24
CA ALA A 191 19.32 9.42 3.28
C ALA A 191 20.01 9.84 1.97
N GLY A 192 19.32 9.73 0.83
CA GLY A 192 19.81 10.07 -0.50
C GLY A 192 19.68 11.54 -0.91
N GLU A 193 19.01 12.39 -0.12
CA GLU A 193 18.68 13.77 -0.48
C GLU A 193 19.88 14.61 -0.97
N HIS A 194 21.08 14.33 -0.44
CA HIS A 194 22.32 15.04 -0.77
C HIS A 194 23.36 14.16 -1.50
N GLY A 195 22.97 12.97 -1.96
CA GLY A 195 23.84 12.06 -2.69
C GLY A 195 23.87 12.35 -4.20
N ASP A 196 24.93 11.90 -4.87
CA ASP A 196 24.98 11.88 -6.34
C ASP A 196 24.29 10.61 -6.88
N PRO A 197 23.15 10.73 -7.59
CA PRO A 197 22.44 9.58 -8.15
C PRO A 197 23.25 8.81 -9.20
N LYS A 198 24.38 9.35 -9.68
CA LYS A 198 25.24 8.69 -10.68
C LYS A 198 26.47 8.00 -10.08
N SER A 199 26.69 8.10 -8.76
CA SER A 199 27.86 7.50 -8.09
C SER A 199 27.89 5.97 -8.20
N PHE A 200 26.72 5.32 -8.14
CA PHE A 200 26.61 3.87 -8.27
C PHE A 200 25.67 3.49 -9.40
N GLN A 201 26.06 2.47 -10.17
CA GLN A 201 25.21 1.92 -11.23
C GLN A 201 24.43 0.71 -10.73
N PHE A 202 23.10 0.84 -10.69
CA PHE A 202 22.17 -0.27 -10.55
C PHE A 202 21.59 -0.60 -11.93
N LYS A 203 21.76 -1.84 -12.37
CA LYS A 203 21.18 -2.27 -13.64
C LYS A 203 19.70 -2.51 -13.44
N GLN A 204 18.87 -1.87 -14.26
CA GLN A 204 17.47 -2.22 -14.36
C GLN A 204 17.35 -3.71 -14.75
N PRO A 205 16.54 -4.50 -14.03
CA PRO A 205 16.28 -5.88 -14.41
C PRO A 205 15.68 -5.91 -15.82
N MET A 206 16.45 -6.44 -16.77
CA MET A 206 16.03 -6.54 -18.16
C MET A 206 14.91 -7.57 -18.26
N LEU A 207 13.67 -7.10 -18.30
CA LEU A 207 12.55 -7.91 -18.75
C LEU A 207 12.48 -7.89 -20.28
N ASN A 208 11.80 -8.89 -20.85
CA ASN A 208 11.57 -8.96 -22.29
C ASN A 208 11.01 -7.60 -22.78
N PRO A 209 11.55 -6.98 -23.85
CA PRO A 209 11.01 -5.73 -24.40
C PRO A 209 9.52 -5.74 -24.74
N GLU A 210 8.93 -6.91 -24.95
CA GLU A 210 7.48 -7.09 -25.21
C GLU A 210 6.64 -7.25 -23.94
N SER A 211 7.28 -7.33 -22.76
CA SER A 211 6.61 -7.50 -21.46
C SER A 211 6.40 -6.15 -20.77
N LEU A 212 5.22 -5.99 -20.17
CA LEU A 212 4.88 -4.86 -19.30
C LEU A 212 5.04 -5.20 -17.81
N ASP A 213 5.63 -6.36 -17.51
CA ASP A 213 5.89 -6.79 -16.14
C ASP A 213 7.05 -6.00 -15.53
N PHE A 214 7.21 -6.16 -14.22
CA PHE A 214 8.30 -5.56 -13.44
C PHE A 214 9.11 -6.65 -12.70
N SER A 215 10.33 -6.32 -12.31
CA SER A 215 11.18 -7.17 -11.47
C SER A 215 12.13 -6.26 -10.71
N PHE A 216 12.24 -6.47 -9.40
CA PHE A 216 13.04 -5.66 -8.48
C PHE A 216 13.98 -6.51 -7.61
N SER A 217 13.76 -7.82 -7.51
CA SER A 217 14.63 -8.72 -6.69
C SER A 217 16.11 -8.67 -7.10
N GLY A 218 16.39 -8.45 -8.38
CA GLY A 218 17.74 -8.24 -8.92
C GLY A 218 18.41 -6.96 -8.40
N MET A 219 17.64 -5.88 -8.18
CA MET A 219 18.16 -4.62 -7.65
C MET A 219 18.64 -4.78 -6.21
N LYS A 220 17.85 -5.47 -5.37
CA LYS A 220 18.24 -5.83 -4.00
C LYS A 220 19.54 -6.64 -3.97
N THR A 221 19.69 -7.61 -4.87
CA THR A 221 20.91 -8.42 -4.96
C THR A 221 22.10 -7.58 -5.40
N ALA A 222 21.90 -6.67 -6.35
CA ALA A 222 22.93 -5.73 -6.78
C ALA A 222 23.36 -4.80 -5.64
N LEU A 223 22.42 -4.30 -4.83
CA LEU A 223 22.72 -3.51 -3.63
C LEU A 223 23.55 -4.30 -2.63
N LEU A 224 23.14 -5.52 -2.29
CA LEU A 224 23.92 -6.39 -1.40
C LEU A 224 25.36 -6.55 -1.89
N TYR A 225 25.57 -6.79 -3.19
CA TYR A 225 26.90 -6.94 -3.77
C TYR A 225 27.71 -5.64 -3.79
N LYS A 226 27.07 -4.47 -3.92
CA LYS A 226 27.75 -3.18 -3.76
C LYS A 226 28.17 -2.94 -2.32
N LEU A 227 27.30 -3.25 -1.36
CA LEU A 227 27.54 -3.03 0.07
C LEU A 227 28.56 -4.01 0.65
N ARG A 228 28.47 -5.30 0.32
CA ARG A 228 29.21 -6.38 0.98
C ARG A 228 30.14 -7.17 0.05
N GLY A 229 30.04 -7.03 -1.27
CA GLY A 229 30.81 -7.80 -2.25
C GLY A 229 30.12 -9.09 -2.72
N PRO A 230 30.52 -9.67 -3.87
CA PRO A 230 29.88 -10.86 -4.44
C PRO A 230 30.12 -12.11 -3.58
N GLY A 231 29.05 -12.89 -3.35
CA GLY A 231 29.12 -14.14 -2.57
C GLY A 231 29.01 -13.96 -1.04
N ASN A 232 28.95 -12.72 -0.56
CA ASN A 232 28.85 -12.39 0.85
C ASN A 232 27.39 -12.32 1.34
N ARG A 233 27.19 -12.60 2.63
CA ARG A 233 25.92 -12.61 3.35
C ARG A 233 25.64 -11.25 3.98
N LEU A 234 24.39 -11.06 4.41
CA LEU A 234 23.95 -9.86 5.16
C LEU A 234 24.78 -9.57 6.43
N THR A 235 25.38 -10.62 7.01
CA THR A 235 26.20 -10.53 8.22
C THR A 235 27.65 -10.15 7.98
N ASP A 236 28.14 -10.24 6.74
CA ASP A 236 29.53 -9.96 6.40
C ASP A 236 29.77 -8.45 6.36
N PRO A 237 30.95 -7.90 6.71
CA PRO A 237 31.20 -6.47 6.85
C PRO A 237 30.99 -5.66 5.56
N TRP A 238 30.66 -4.36 5.72
CA TRP A 238 30.57 -3.43 4.58
C TRP A 238 31.95 -3.30 3.91
N VAL A 239 31.97 -3.32 2.58
CA VAL A 239 33.17 -3.01 1.77
C VAL A 239 33.19 -1.56 1.30
N ILE A 240 32.05 -0.86 1.37
CA ILE A 240 32.00 0.59 1.15
C ILE A 240 31.97 1.32 2.49
N ASP A 241 32.62 2.48 2.54
CA ASP A 241 32.51 3.37 3.69
C ASP A 241 31.08 3.90 3.83
N ARG A 242 30.60 4.03 5.07
CA ARG A 242 29.28 4.59 5.39
C ARG A 242 29.15 6.05 4.95
N GLU A 243 30.26 6.74 4.73
CA GLU A 243 30.27 8.09 4.14
C GLU A 243 29.61 8.13 2.75
N HIS A 244 29.53 7.01 2.03
CA HIS A 244 28.86 6.92 0.72
C HIS A 244 27.39 6.52 0.80
N THR A 245 26.79 6.37 1.99
CA THR A 245 25.39 5.93 2.12
C THR A 245 24.43 6.86 1.38
N ALA A 246 24.67 8.17 1.37
CA ALA A 246 23.84 9.12 0.64
C ALA A 246 23.86 8.86 -0.87
N ASP A 247 25.04 8.69 -1.46
CA ASP A 247 25.24 8.36 -2.87
C ASP A 247 24.60 7.02 -3.23
N VAL A 248 24.74 6.00 -2.37
CA VAL A 248 24.10 4.70 -2.59
C VAL A 248 22.58 4.81 -2.60
N CYS A 249 22.00 5.56 -1.65
CA CYS A 249 20.56 5.78 -1.59
C CYS A 249 20.05 6.54 -2.82
N ALA A 250 20.73 7.64 -3.19
CA ALA A 250 20.39 8.44 -4.36
C ALA A 250 20.47 7.62 -5.65
N SER A 251 21.51 6.81 -5.81
CA SER A 251 21.66 5.93 -6.97
C SER A 251 20.66 4.78 -7.02
N PHE A 252 20.22 4.27 -5.86
CA PHE A 252 19.26 3.16 -5.82
C PHE A 252 17.83 3.60 -6.15
N GLU A 253 17.48 4.83 -5.78
CA GLU A 253 16.17 5.43 -6.08
C GLU A 253 16.03 5.89 -7.56
N HIS A 254 17.14 6.27 -8.20
CA HIS A 254 17.20 6.77 -9.59
C HIS A 254 17.04 5.67 -10.65
#